data_AF-A0A6M4P7T2-F1
#
_entry.id   AF-A0A6M4P7T2-F1
#
_cell.length_a   1.000
_cell.length_b   1.000
_cell.length_c   1.000
_cell.angle_alpha   90.00
_cell.angle_beta   90.00
_cell.angle_gamma   90.00
#
_symmetry.space_group_name_H-M   'P 1'
#
loop_
_entity.id
_entity.type
_entity.pdbx_description
1 polymer ?
#
loop_
_entity_poly.entity_id
_entity_poly.type
_entity_poly.pdbx_seq_one_letter_code
_entity_poly.pdbx_strand_id
1 'polypeptide(L)'
;MPIKKRTPVDPAEREAAIEAFGKAANYEPAAEPEPPVPAKAPQKTVGAARRASPARAKAKTTGEKAEIKPMLMRFDADQHALLQEVAELEGRSMHNMALTALIPALEAIRDEHRK
;
A
#
# COMPACT_ATOMS: atom_id res chain seq x y z
N MET A 1 22.08 30.69 16.71
CA MET A 1 20.67 30.76 17.14
C MET A 1 20.51 29.91 18.39
N PRO A 2 19.97 30.44 19.50
CA PRO A 2 19.89 29.68 20.75
C PRO A 2 18.85 28.57 20.63
N ILE A 3 19.26 27.33 20.92
CA ILE A 3 18.37 26.15 20.97
C ILE A 3 17.52 26.29 22.23
N LYS A 4 16.23 26.58 22.05
CA LYS A 4 15.25 26.60 23.14
C LYS A 4 15.12 25.18 23.68
N LYS A 5 15.59 24.96 24.92
CA LYS A 5 15.44 23.68 25.62
C LYS A 5 13.94 23.42 25.82
N ARG A 6 13.50 22.21 25.45
CA ARG A 6 12.12 21.75 25.65
C ARG A 6 11.83 21.68 27.15
N THR A 7 10.70 22.23 27.57
CA THR A 7 10.21 22.16 28.94
C THR A 7 9.87 20.71 29.29
N PRO A 8 10.23 20.23 30.50
CA PRO A 8 9.81 18.92 30.97
C PRO A 8 8.28 18.93 31.14
N VAL A 9 7.61 17.99 30.50
CA VAL A 9 6.17 17.75 30.68
C VAL A 9 5.97 17.04 32.01
N ASP A 10 4.98 17.50 32.79
CA ASP A 10 4.66 16.95 34.10
C ASP A 10 4.22 15.47 33.97
N PRO A 11 4.79 14.54 34.76
CA PRO A 11 4.37 13.13 34.76
C PRO A 11 2.87 12.94 34.97
N ALA A 12 2.20 13.80 35.75
CA ALA A 12 0.76 13.70 36.01
C ALA A 12 -0.08 13.96 34.74
N GLU A 13 0.33 14.91 33.89
CA GLU A 13 -0.34 15.20 32.61
C GLU A 13 -0.14 14.05 31.62
N ARG A 14 1.02 13.39 31.66
CA ARG A 14 1.32 12.25 30.80
C ARG A 14 0.47 11.02 31.18
N GLU A 15 0.28 10.77 32.47
CA GLU A 15 -0.56 9.67 32.95
C GLU A 15 -2.03 9.89 32.58
N ALA A 16 -2.55 11.12 32.76
CA ALA A 16 -3.90 11.48 32.34
C ALA A 16 -4.12 11.31 30.82
N ALA A 17 -3.12 11.63 30.00
CA ALA A 17 -3.19 11.44 28.55
C ALA A 17 -3.20 9.95 28.14
N ILE A 18 -2.48 9.09 28.87
CA ILE A 18 -2.44 7.65 28.61
C ILE A 18 -3.77 6.99 28.99
N GLU A 19 -4.40 7.40 30.10
CA GLU A 19 -5.73 6.91 30.49
C GLU A 19 -6.82 7.34 29.52
N ALA A 20 -6.74 8.56 28.97
CA ALA A 20 -7.67 9.04 27.95
C ALA A 20 -7.54 8.24 26.64
N PHE A 21 -6.33 7.83 26.27
CA PHE A 21 -6.10 6.94 25.12
C PHE A 21 -6.66 5.52 25.36
N GLY A 22 -6.53 5.00 26.58
CA GLY A 22 -7.09 3.69 26.96
C GLY A 22 -8.63 3.64 26.91
N LYS A 23 -9.31 4.76 27.18
CA LYS A 23 -10.78 4.85 27.06
C LYS A 23 -11.29 4.92 25.62
N ALA A 24 -10.47 5.39 24.68
CA ALA A 24 -10.82 5.39 23.26
C ALA A 24 -10.74 4.00 22.60
N ALA A 25 -10.09 3.03 23.25
CA ALA A 25 -9.98 1.66 22.76
C ALA A 25 -11.23 0.78 23.00
N ASN A 26 -12.17 1.22 23.84
CA ASN A 26 -13.44 0.53 24.14
C ASN A 26 -14.64 1.18 23.45
N TYR A 27 -14.44 1.76 22.27
CA TYR A 27 -15.56 2.15 21.42
C TYR A 27 -16.05 0.92 20.65
N GLU A 28 -17.11 0.27 21.16
CA GLU A 28 -17.91 -0.62 20.32
C GLU A 28 -18.59 0.24 19.25
N PRO A 29 -18.36 -0.01 17.94
CA PRO A 29 -19.10 0.70 16.91
C PRO A 29 -20.57 0.26 17.00
N ALA A 30 -21.41 1.16 17.49
CA ALA A 30 -22.85 1.08 17.31
C ALA A 30 -23.15 0.87 15.81
N ALA A 31 -24.08 -0.06 15.56
CA ALA A 31 -24.48 -0.53 14.24
C ALA A 31 -24.49 0.55 13.15
N GLU A 32 -23.75 0.29 12.07
CA GLU A 32 -23.70 1.14 10.88
C GLU A 32 -25.11 1.28 10.27
N PRO A 33 -25.62 2.52 10.04
CA PRO A 33 -26.79 2.72 9.20
C PRO A 33 -26.46 2.40 7.74
N GLU A 34 -27.43 1.85 7.02
CA GLU A 34 -27.33 1.38 5.63
C GLU A 34 -26.65 2.39 4.67
N PRO A 35 -25.85 1.91 3.70
CA PRO A 35 -25.13 2.80 2.80
C PRO A 35 -26.09 3.52 1.83
N PRO A 36 -25.99 4.86 1.69
CA PRO A 36 -26.73 5.58 0.65
C PRO A 36 -26.19 5.22 -0.73
N VAL A 37 -27.12 5.00 -1.67
CA VAL A 37 -26.87 4.66 -3.08
C VAL A 37 -25.95 5.71 -3.72
N PRO A 38 -24.86 5.32 -4.41
CA PRO A 38 -23.94 6.30 -4.98
C PRO A 38 -24.56 7.02 -6.18
N ALA A 39 -24.69 8.34 -6.04
CA ALA A 39 -25.00 9.23 -7.15
C ALA A 39 -23.86 9.19 -8.19
N LYS A 40 -24.24 9.02 -9.45
CA LYS A 40 -23.37 8.86 -10.62
C LYS A 40 -22.46 10.10 -10.78
N ALA A 41 -21.17 9.95 -10.48
CA ALA A 41 -20.17 10.99 -10.75
C ALA A 41 -19.93 11.16 -12.27
N PRO A 42 -19.73 12.38 -12.78
CA PRO A 42 -19.42 12.61 -14.19
C PRO A 42 -18.02 12.09 -14.54
N GLN A 43 -17.94 11.35 -15.65
CA GLN A 43 -16.70 10.81 -16.21
C GLN A 43 -15.72 11.94 -16.56
N LYS A 44 -14.55 11.96 -15.91
CA LYS A 44 -13.39 12.68 -16.42
C LYS A 44 -12.81 11.89 -17.59
N THR A 45 -12.86 12.47 -18.78
CA THR A 45 -12.16 12.01 -19.97
C THR A 45 -10.66 12.24 -19.77
N VAL A 46 -9.90 11.15 -19.58
CA VAL A 46 -8.43 11.19 -19.64
C VAL A 46 -8.02 10.64 -21.00
N GLY A 47 -7.41 11.52 -21.79
CA GLY A 47 -6.95 11.23 -23.14
C GLY A 47 -5.72 10.32 -23.22
N ALA A 48 -5.40 9.99 -24.47
CA ALA A 48 -4.28 9.20 -24.97
C ALA A 48 -4.34 7.69 -24.65
N ALA A 49 -4.74 6.93 -25.68
CA ALA A 49 -4.70 5.47 -25.72
C ALA A 49 -3.31 4.94 -25.38
N ARG A 50 -3.16 4.37 -24.17
CA ARG A 50 -2.02 3.51 -23.85
C ARG A 50 -2.15 2.24 -24.71
N ARG A 51 -1.10 1.91 -25.45
CA ARG A 51 -1.00 0.64 -26.18
C ARG A 51 -1.34 -0.48 -25.21
N ALA A 52 -2.31 -1.31 -25.59
CA ALA A 52 -2.80 -2.40 -24.78
C ALA A 52 -1.62 -3.31 -24.40
N SER A 53 -1.28 -3.33 -23.11
CA SER A 53 -0.54 -4.44 -22.53
C SER A 53 -1.32 -5.72 -22.83
N PRO A 54 -0.68 -6.84 -23.21
CA PRO A 54 -1.39 -8.09 -23.45
C PRO A 54 -2.23 -8.40 -22.22
N ALA A 55 -3.51 -8.74 -22.47
CA ALA A 55 -4.49 -8.97 -21.42
C ALA A 55 -3.93 -9.98 -20.41
N ARG A 56 -3.55 -9.48 -19.23
CA ARG A 56 -3.11 -10.30 -18.11
C ARG A 56 -4.26 -11.27 -17.84
N ALA A 57 -4.04 -12.55 -18.12
CA ALA A 57 -4.97 -13.58 -17.73
C ALA A 57 -5.24 -13.36 -16.24
N LYS A 58 -6.49 -12.99 -15.90
CA LYS A 58 -6.90 -12.94 -14.50
C LYS A 58 -6.73 -14.37 -14.01
N ALA A 59 -5.67 -14.62 -13.26
CA ALA A 59 -5.50 -15.88 -12.56
C ALA A 59 -6.78 -16.06 -11.75
N LYS A 60 -7.59 -17.04 -12.17
CA LYS A 60 -8.81 -17.44 -11.50
C LYS A 60 -8.34 -17.94 -10.15
N THR A 61 -8.45 -17.11 -9.11
CA THR A 61 -8.29 -17.52 -7.72
C THR A 61 -9.49 -18.39 -7.37
N THR A 62 -9.48 -19.60 -7.91
CA THR A 62 -10.44 -20.66 -7.60
C THR A 62 -10.02 -21.26 -6.27
N GLY A 63 -10.65 -20.82 -5.17
CA GLY A 63 -10.90 -21.59 -3.95
C GLY A 63 -9.71 -22.02 -3.07
N GLU A 64 -8.49 -22.08 -3.59
CA GLU A 64 -7.30 -22.36 -2.81
C GLU A 64 -6.81 -21.01 -2.27
N LYS A 65 -6.76 -20.86 -0.94
CA LYS A 65 -6.17 -19.67 -0.32
C LYS A 65 -4.76 -19.54 -0.90
N ALA A 66 -4.58 -18.60 -1.82
CA ALA A 66 -3.27 -18.33 -2.42
C ALA A 66 -2.27 -18.28 -1.27
N GLU A 67 -1.23 -19.11 -1.34
CA GLU A 67 -0.28 -19.25 -0.26
C GLU A 67 0.54 -17.96 -0.21
N ILE A 68 0.03 -16.95 0.49
CA ILE A 68 0.67 -15.64 0.66
C ILE A 68 1.81 -15.86 1.64
N LYS A 69 3.02 -16.06 1.11
CA LYS A 69 4.25 -16.17 1.89
C LYS A 69 4.91 -14.79 1.97
N PRO A 70 5.03 -14.19 3.18
CA PRO A 70 5.80 -12.97 3.34
C PRO A 70 7.28 -13.25 3.09
N MET A 71 7.94 -12.40 2.30
CA MET A 71 9.36 -12.49 1.98
C MET A 71 10.03 -11.16 2.27
N LEU A 72 11.15 -11.20 2.99
CA LEU A 72 11.99 -10.03 3.21
C LEU A 72 12.93 -9.86 2.00
N MET A 73 12.86 -8.72 1.33
CA MET A 73 13.79 -8.36 0.26
C MET A 73 14.78 -7.31 0.78
N ARG A 74 16.04 -7.47 0.40
CA ARG A 74 17.08 -6.46 0.61
C ARG A 74 17.23 -5.69 -0.69
N PHE A 75 17.19 -4.37 -0.59
CA PHE A 75 17.39 -3.46 -1.71
C PHE A 75 18.65 -2.66 -1.48
N ASP A 76 19.36 -2.35 -2.56
CA ASP A 76 20.32 -1.26 -2.55
C ASP A 76 19.58 0.09 -2.50
N ALA A 77 20.25 1.14 -2.02
CA ALA A 77 19.63 2.44 -1.80
C ALA A 77 18.92 2.99 -3.06
N ASP A 78 19.56 2.83 -4.23
CA ASP A 78 19.05 3.30 -5.51
C ASP A 78 17.82 2.50 -5.98
N GLN A 79 17.80 1.19 -5.75
CA GLN A 79 16.70 0.32 -6.14
C GLN A 79 15.45 0.60 -5.30
N HIS A 80 15.62 0.86 -4.01
CA HIS A 80 14.52 1.23 -3.12
C HIS A 80 13.91 2.57 -3.53
N ALA A 81 14.73 3.58 -3.80
CA ALA A 81 14.25 4.90 -4.23
C ALA A 81 13.47 4.83 -5.55
N LEU A 82 14.00 4.10 -6.54
CA LEU A 82 13.32 3.88 -7.82
C LEU A 82 11.97 3.18 -7.63
N LEU A 83 11.92 2.11 -6.83
CA LEU A 83 10.68 1.38 -6.58
C LEU A 83 9.63 2.27 -5.91
N GLN A 84 10.05 3.10 -4.96
CA GLN A 84 9.16 4.03 -4.27
C GLN A 84 8.61 5.07 -5.23
N GLU A 85 9.46 5.72 -6.02
CA GLU A 85 9.06 6.74 -7.00
C GLU A 85 8.03 6.16 -7.99
N VAL A 86 8.31 4.99 -8.55
CA VAL A 86 7.39 4.37 -9.51
C VAL A 86 6.08 3.93 -8.85
N ALA A 87 6.13 3.46 -7.61
CA ALA A 87 4.93 3.12 -6.84
C ALA A 87 4.03 4.34 -6.59
N GLU A 88 4.64 5.49 -6.26
CA GLU A 88 3.94 6.77 -6.11
C GLU A 88 3.32 7.23 -7.43
N LEU A 89 4.04 7.13 -8.55
CA LEU A 89 3.54 7.47 -9.89
C LEU A 89 2.35 6.61 -10.34
N GLU A 90 2.35 5.32 -10.00
CA GLU A 90 1.24 4.41 -10.31
C GLU A 90 0.11 4.43 -9.28
N GLY A 91 0.29 5.12 -8.15
CA GLY A 91 -0.66 5.15 -7.04
C GLY A 91 -0.86 3.78 -6.40
N ARG A 92 0.20 2.96 -6.33
CA ARG A 92 0.18 1.59 -5.79
C ARG A 92 1.10 1.47 -4.58
N SER A 93 0.91 0.42 -3.78
CA SER A 93 1.87 0.09 -2.72
C SER A 93 3.19 -0.42 -3.31
N MET A 94 4.31 -0.14 -2.63
CA MET A 94 5.62 -0.64 -3.04
C MET A 94 5.65 -2.17 -3.19
N HIS A 95 4.96 -2.90 -2.30
CA HIS A 95 4.85 -4.35 -2.39
C HIS A 95 4.19 -4.82 -3.70
N ASN A 96 3.05 -4.22 -4.06
CA ASN A 96 2.36 -4.58 -5.31
C ASN A 96 3.19 -4.18 -6.53
N MET A 97 3.90 -3.05 -6.47
CA MET A 97 4.78 -2.63 -7.55
C MET A 97 5.95 -3.61 -7.73
N ALA A 98 6.58 -4.04 -6.64
CA ALA A 98 7.67 -5.02 -6.67
C ALA A 98 7.22 -6.34 -7.28
N LEU A 99 6.06 -6.87 -6.89
CA LEU A 99 5.49 -8.08 -7.49
C LEU A 99 5.19 -7.90 -8.98
N THR A 100 4.68 -6.74 -9.36
CA THR A 100 4.33 -6.46 -10.77
C THR A 100 5.59 -6.37 -11.64
N ALA A 101 6.69 -5.83 -11.12
CA ALA A 101 7.97 -5.77 -11.82
C ALA A 101 8.68 -7.13 -11.86
N LEU A 102 8.55 -7.95 -10.80
CA LEU A 102 9.21 -9.25 -10.70
C LEU A 102 8.68 -10.27 -11.72
N ILE A 103 7.36 -10.29 -11.97
CA ILE A 103 6.74 -11.25 -12.89
C ILE A 103 7.37 -11.25 -14.30
N PRO A 104 7.42 -10.12 -15.04
CA PRO A 104 7.99 -10.11 -16.38
C PRO A 104 9.50 -10.39 -16.38
N ALA A 105 10.22 -9.99 -15.32
CA ALA A 105 11.65 -10.30 -15.20
C ALA A 105 11.90 -11.82 -15.04
N LEU A 106 11.08 -12.51 -14.23
CA LEU A 106 11.15 -13.96 -14.10
C LEU A 106 10.76 -14.68 -15.39
N GLU A 107 9.77 -14.17 -16.12
CA GLU A 107 9.40 -14.71 -17.43
C GLU A 107 10.55 -14.61 -18.43
N ALA A 108 11.22 -13.45 -18.51
CA ALA A 108 12.37 -13.25 -19.37
C ALA A 108 13.53 -14.21 -19.03
N ILE A 109 13.88 -14.33 -17.75
CA ILE A 109 14.94 -15.24 -17.28
C ILE A 109 14.56 -16.70 -17.59
N ARG A 110 13.30 -17.09 -17.34
CA ARG A 110 12.83 -18.45 -17.63
C ARG A 110 12.94 -18.77 -19.12
N ASP A 111 12.57 -17.82 -19.97
CA ASP A 111 12.57 -18.01 -21.42
C ASP A 111 14.00 -18.03 -21.98
N GLU A 112 14.95 -17.31 -21.37
CA GLU A 112 16.39 -17.41 -21.68
C GLU A 112 16.95 -18.79 -21.33
N HIS A 113 16.61 -19.36 -20.18
CA HIS A 113 17.09 -20.69 -19.76
C HIS A 113 16.45 -21.87 -20.48
N ARG A 114 15.36 -21.65 -21.23
CA ARG A 114 14.68 -22.68 -22.03
C ARG A 114 15.13 -22.71 -23.50
N LYS A 115 15.96 -21.78 -23.92
CA LYS A 115 16.61 -21.76 -25.24
C LYS A 115 17.92 -22.53 -25.20
#